data_AF-A0A536XE90-F1
#
_entry.id   AF-A0A536XE90-F1
#
_cell.length_a   1.000
_cell.length_b   1.000
_cell.length_c   1.000
_cell.angle_alpha   90.00
_cell.angle_beta   90.00
_cell.angle_gamma   90.00
#
_symmetry.space_group_name_H-M   'P 1'
#
loop_
_entity.id
_entity.type
_entity.pdbx_description
1 polymer ?
#
loop_
_entity_poly.entity_id
_entity_poly.type
_entity_poly.pdbx_seq_one_letter_code
_entity_poly.pdbx_strand_id
1 'polypeptide(L)'
;MPREGFWRSAFAAAGIFLAASSLCAQPAPEPATEIVPKPLVTARRFMVVAAHPLAARAGYDAIRRGGSAVDAAIATQLVLNLVEPQSSGIGGGGFLLHYAAREAKLEAYDGRETAPARAKPGRFLGTDGKPLDWPAAVISGKSVGVPGLLRLLELAHRRHGKLPWASLFEPAIRLAENGFPISPRLSALIAADRFLPLDASARRYFYMADGKPKPAGTLLRNPEFAGVL
;
A
#
# COMPACT_ATOMS: atom_id res chain seq x y z
N MET A 1 71.12 -38.99 -6.41
CA MET A 1 71.96 -37.76 -6.36
C MET A 1 71.23 -36.65 -7.11
N PRO A 2 71.19 -35.43 -6.58
CA PRO A 2 70.06 -34.50 -6.73
C PRO A 2 70.34 -33.36 -7.72
N ARG A 3 69.28 -32.72 -8.24
CA ARG A 3 69.28 -31.26 -8.45
C ARG A 3 67.91 -30.68 -8.10
N GLU A 4 67.96 -29.91 -7.01
CA GLU A 4 66.97 -28.98 -6.48
C GLU A 4 66.61 -27.90 -7.51
N GLY A 5 65.35 -27.43 -7.50
CA GLY A 5 64.85 -26.40 -8.39
C GLY A 5 63.60 -25.72 -7.83
N PHE A 6 63.83 -24.85 -6.85
CA PHE A 6 62.95 -23.81 -6.30
C PHE A 6 61.86 -23.29 -7.25
N TRP A 7 60.58 -23.50 -6.91
CA TRP A 7 59.47 -22.67 -7.39
C TRP A 7 58.89 -21.91 -6.21
N ARG A 8 59.20 -20.61 -6.12
CA ARG A 8 58.55 -19.68 -5.20
C ARG A 8 57.23 -19.22 -5.82
N SER A 9 56.14 -19.50 -5.11
CA SER A 9 54.78 -19.05 -5.39
C SER A 9 54.70 -17.53 -5.41
N ALA A 10 54.32 -16.95 -6.55
CA ALA A 10 53.87 -15.56 -6.63
C ALA A 10 52.35 -15.53 -6.40
N PHE A 11 51.92 -15.28 -5.16
CA PHE A 11 50.54 -14.88 -4.88
C PHE A 11 50.38 -13.41 -5.26
N ALA A 12 49.83 -13.16 -6.45
CA ALA A 12 49.30 -11.84 -6.79
C ALA A 12 47.97 -11.66 -6.04
N ALA A 13 47.98 -10.83 -5.00
CA ALA A 13 46.78 -10.39 -4.31
C ALA A 13 45.97 -9.50 -5.26
N ALA A 14 44.95 -10.06 -5.90
CA ALA A 14 43.93 -9.30 -6.60
C ALA A 14 43.08 -8.57 -5.55
N GLY A 15 43.39 -7.30 -5.31
CA GLY A 15 42.59 -6.42 -4.47
C GLY A 15 41.19 -6.28 -5.06
N ILE A 16 40.21 -6.87 -4.40
CA ILE A 16 38.79 -6.62 -4.67
C ILE A 16 38.50 -5.18 -4.25
N PHE A 17 38.44 -4.27 -5.22
CA PHE A 17 37.83 -2.96 -5.01
C PHE A 17 36.32 -3.17 -4.81
N LEU A 18 35.89 -3.23 -3.55
CA LEU A 18 34.52 -2.97 -3.17
C LEU A 18 34.23 -1.49 -3.44
N ALA A 19 33.81 -1.18 -4.68
CA ALA A 19 33.09 0.03 -4.95
C ALA A 19 31.75 -0.07 -4.19
N ALA A 20 31.73 0.45 -2.96
CA ALA A 20 30.50 0.70 -2.23
C ALA A 20 29.66 1.65 -3.10
N SER A 21 28.76 1.07 -3.89
CA SER A 21 27.73 1.81 -4.58
C SER A 21 26.85 2.36 -3.48
N SER A 22 27.07 3.62 -3.11
CA SER A 22 26.10 4.40 -2.38
C SER A 22 24.87 4.54 -3.28
N LEU A 23 24.03 3.50 -3.30
CA LEU A 23 22.62 3.69 -3.62
C LEU A 23 22.16 4.76 -2.62
N CYS A 24 21.91 5.98 -3.11
CA CYS A 24 21.12 6.94 -2.37
C CYS A 24 19.89 6.19 -1.87
N ALA A 25 19.83 5.95 -0.56
CA ALA A 25 18.65 5.39 0.07
C ALA A 25 17.51 6.34 -0.27
N GLN A 26 16.68 5.96 -1.24
CA GLN A 26 15.48 6.71 -1.55
C GLN A 26 14.69 6.77 -0.24
N PRO A 27 14.29 7.96 0.22
CA PRO A 27 13.47 8.06 1.42
C PRO A 27 12.22 7.19 1.22
N ALA A 28 11.83 6.46 2.25
CA ALA A 28 10.65 5.61 2.19
C ALA A 28 9.44 6.45 1.72
N PRO A 29 8.55 5.89 0.88
CA PRO A 29 7.40 6.62 0.36
C PRO A 29 6.42 7.04 1.48
N GLU A 30 6.50 6.39 2.65
CA GLU A 30 5.77 6.78 3.85
C GLU A 30 6.72 6.88 5.06
N PRO A 31 6.53 7.87 5.95
CA PRO A 31 7.31 7.96 7.17
C PRO A 31 6.95 6.82 8.14
N ALA A 32 7.97 6.25 8.78
CA ALA A 32 7.77 5.34 9.90
C ALA A 32 7.32 6.13 11.14
N THR A 33 6.31 5.62 11.84
CA THR A 33 5.79 6.26 13.07
C THR A 33 6.31 5.58 14.33
N GLU A 34 6.34 4.24 14.37
CA GLU A 34 6.70 3.48 15.57
C GLU A 34 7.18 2.05 15.23
N ILE A 35 8.11 1.53 16.03
CA ILE A 35 8.52 0.11 16.01
C ILE A 35 7.83 -0.58 17.19
N VAL A 36 6.86 -1.44 16.90
CA VAL A 36 6.10 -2.17 17.93
C VAL A 36 6.45 -3.67 17.87
N PRO A 37 6.99 -4.27 18.95
CA PRO A 37 7.18 -5.70 19.01
C PRO A 37 5.83 -6.42 19.03
N LYS A 38 5.63 -7.38 18.13
CA LYS A 38 4.42 -8.21 18.09
C LYS A 38 4.76 -9.65 18.46
N PRO A 39 3.96 -10.33 19.30
CA PRO A 39 4.18 -11.73 19.61
C PRO A 39 3.97 -12.59 18.36
N LEU A 40 4.67 -13.73 18.31
CA LEU A 40 4.43 -14.74 17.27
C LEU A 40 2.99 -15.27 17.38
N VAL A 41 2.27 -15.26 16.26
CA VAL A 41 0.93 -15.85 16.15
C VAL A 41 0.99 -17.05 15.22
N THR A 42 0.44 -18.19 15.66
CA THR A 42 0.35 -19.42 14.84
C THR A 42 -1.11 -19.79 14.59
N ALA A 43 -1.38 -20.42 13.45
CA ALA A 43 -2.71 -20.91 13.09
C ALA A 43 -2.61 -22.23 12.34
N ARG A 44 -3.62 -23.09 12.49
CA ARG A 44 -3.64 -24.44 11.88
C ARG A 44 -4.31 -24.51 10.52
N ARG A 45 -5.22 -23.59 10.20
CA ARG A 45 -6.08 -23.69 9.01
C ARG A 45 -5.89 -22.53 8.03
N PHE A 46 -5.94 -21.32 8.52
CA PHE A 46 -5.79 -20.11 7.72
C PHE A 46 -5.23 -18.98 8.58
N MET A 47 -4.62 -18.01 7.92
CA MET A 47 -4.05 -16.82 8.53
C MET A 47 -4.36 -15.62 7.63
N VAL A 48 -4.71 -14.50 8.23
CA VAL A 48 -4.81 -13.20 7.55
C VAL A 48 -3.93 -12.22 8.30
N VAL A 49 -3.02 -11.56 7.58
CA VAL A 49 -2.10 -10.57 8.14
C VAL A 49 -2.31 -9.27 7.37
N ALA A 50 -2.54 -8.17 8.09
CA ALA A 50 -2.74 -6.85 7.51
C ALA A 50 -2.15 -5.78 8.43
N ALA A 51 -1.91 -4.58 7.88
CA ALA A 51 -1.39 -3.43 8.64
C ALA A 51 -2.32 -2.99 9.77
N HIS A 52 -3.64 -3.16 9.59
CA HIS A 52 -4.66 -2.73 10.55
C HIS A 52 -5.52 -3.90 11.06
N PRO A 53 -5.81 -3.98 12.36
CA PRO A 53 -6.59 -5.10 12.94
C PRO A 53 -8.00 -5.23 12.36
N LEU A 54 -8.70 -4.12 12.09
CA LEU A 54 -10.03 -4.16 11.46
C LEU A 54 -9.98 -4.77 10.05
N ALA A 55 -8.91 -4.52 9.29
CA ALA A 55 -8.74 -5.07 7.95
C ALA A 55 -8.38 -6.56 7.97
N ALA A 56 -7.51 -6.96 8.92
CA ALA A 56 -7.22 -8.37 9.14
C ALA A 56 -8.49 -9.13 9.56
N ARG A 57 -9.33 -8.51 10.41
CA ARG A 57 -10.61 -9.07 10.84
C ARG A 57 -11.60 -9.24 9.68
N ALA A 58 -11.70 -8.25 8.78
CA ALA A 58 -12.58 -8.35 7.62
C ALA A 58 -12.20 -9.52 6.69
N GLY A 59 -10.90 -9.69 6.40
CA GLY A 59 -10.42 -10.84 5.63
C GLY A 59 -10.64 -12.16 6.36
N TYR A 60 -10.38 -12.20 7.67
CA TYR A 60 -10.64 -13.38 8.50
C TYR A 60 -12.13 -13.79 8.45
N ASP A 61 -13.05 -12.84 8.60
CA ASP A 61 -14.48 -13.11 8.55
C ASP A 61 -14.92 -13.57 7.15
N ALA A 62 -14.31 -13.09 6.07
CA ALA A 62 -14.57 -13.60 4.73
C ALA A 62 -14.17 -15.09 4.60
N ILE A 63 -12.99 -15.49 5.07
CA ILE A 63 -12.58 -16.92 5.10
C ILE A 63 -13.52 -17.74 5.98
N ARG A 64 -13.90 -17.20 7.15
CA ARG A 64 -14.81 -17.87 8.09
C ARG A 64 -16.19 -18.16 7.49
N ARG A 65 -16.65 -17.33 6.55
CA ARG A 65 -17.89 -17.54 5.79
C ARG A 65 -17.75 -18.50 4.60
N GLY A 66 -16.59 -19.16 4.45
CA GLY A 66 -16.32 -20.08 3.34
C GLY A 66 -15.69 -19.43 2.11
N GLY A 67 -15.24 -18.17 2.23
CA GLY A 67 -14.53 -17.47 1.16
C GLY A 67 -13.16 -18.06 0.84
N SER A 68 -12.66 -17.70 -0.34
CA SER A 68 -11.29 -17.94 -0.78
C SER A 68 -10.29 -16.98 -0.12
N ALA A 69 -8.99 -17.24 -0.32
CA ALA A 69 -7.94 -16.28 0.02
C ALA A 69 -8.08 -14.96 -0.77
N VAL A 70 -8.61 -15.00 -1.99
CA VAL A 70 -8.87 -13.80 -2.80
C VAL A 70 -10.03 -12.99 -2.23
N ASP A 71 -11.12 -13.64 -1.81
CA ASP A 71 -12.23 -12.96 -1.11
C ASP A 71 -11.73 -12.26 0.17
N ALA A 72 -10.86 -12.93 0.92
CA ALA A 72 -10.22 -12.38 2.12
C ALA A 72 -9.36 -11.15 1.80
N ALA A 73 -8.53 -11.23 0.75
CA ALA A 73 -7.69 -10.14 0.31
C ALA A 73 -8.51 -8.91 -0.12
N ILE A 74 -9.62 -9.12 -0.84
CA ILE A 74 -10.53 -8.04 -1.27
C ILE A 74 -11.17 -7.36 -0.05
N ALA A 75 -11.76 -8.13 0.86
CA ALA A 75 -12.38 -7.58 2.07
C ALA A 75 -11.36 -6.83 2.95
N THR A 76 -10.14 -7.37 3.08
CA THR A 76 -9.04 -6.68 3.77
C THR A 76 -8.67 -5.38 3.07
N GLN A 77 -8.50 -5.38 1.74
CA GLN A 77 -8.09 -4.19 0.98
C GLN A 77 -9.13 -3.06 1.04
N LEU A 78 -10.43 -3.39 0.95
CA LEU A 78 -11.50 -2.40 1.02
C LEU A 78 -11.57 -1.74 2.41
N VAL A 79 -11.30 -2.50 3.48
CA VAL A 79 -11.19 -1.92 4.82
C VAL A 79 -9.90 -1.10 4.97
N LEU A 80 -8.76 -1.56 4.43
CA LEU A 80 -7.51 -0.78 4.43
C LEU A 80 -7.66 0.58 3.74
N ASN A 81 -8.45 0.67 2.66
CA ASN A 81 -8.78 1.95 2.03
C ASN A 81 -9.32 2.97 3.04
N LEU A 82 -10.09 2.51 4.02
CA LEU A 82 -10.71 3.38 5.01
C LEU A 82 -9.80 3.65 6.21
N VAL A 83 -9.19 2.59 6.77
CA VAL A 83 -8.49 2.66 8.06
C VAL A 83 -6.98 2.95 7.95
N GLU A 84 -6.41 2.78 6.75
CA GLU A 84 -5.04 3.16 6.37
C GLU A 84 -5.07 3.96 5.03
N PRO A 85 -5.85 5.05 4.95
CA PRO A 85 -6.17 5.74 3.69
C PRO A 85 -4.95 6.39 3.03
N GLN A 86 -3.87 6.61 3.78
CA GLN A 86 -2.63 7.16 3.25
C GLN A 86 -1.84 6.17 2.37
N SER A 87 -2.13 4.87 2.49
CA SER A 87 -1.27 3.82 1.91
C SER A 87 -1.84 3.15 0.68
N SER A 88 -3.15 2.88 0.67
CA SER A 88 -3.78 2.13 -0.41
C SER A 88 -5.25 2.47 -0.54
N GLY A 89 -5.83 2.26 -1.73
CA GLY A 89 -7.26 2.44 -1.94
C GLY A 89 -7.68 2.37 -3.41
N ILE A 90 -8.99 2.41 -3.65
CA ILE A 90 -9.61 2.34 -4.98
C ILE A 90 -9.21 3.50 -5.90
N GLY A 91 -8.66 4.57 -5.33
CA GLY A 91 -8.07 5.69 -6.07
C GLY A 91 -6.64 5.46 -6.56
N GLY A 92 -6.05 4.29 -6.31
CA GLY A 92 -4.69 3.93 -6.74
C GLY A 92 -4.62 2.60 -7.49
N GLY A 93 -3.48 1.92 -7.35
CA GLY A 93 -3.18 0.65 -7.98
C GLY A 93 -2.55 -0.36 -7.03
N GLY A 94 -2.19 -1.51 -7.56
CA GLY A 94 -1.49 -2.54 -6.79
C GLY A 94 -1.13 -3.76 -7.62
N PHE A 95 -0.45 -4.70 -6.96
CA PHE A 95 -0.14 -6.01 -7.51
C PHE A 95 -0.68 -7.07 -6.56
N LEU A 96 -1.28 -8.13 -7.12
CA LEU A 96 -1.77 -9.27 -6.34
C LEU A 96 -1.10 -10.53 -6.84
N LEU A 97 -0.43 -11.24 -5.92
CA LEU A 97 0.13 -12.56 -6.16
C LEU A 97 -0.80 -13.61 -5.58
N HIS A 98 -1.24 -14.55 -6.43
CA HIS A 98 -2.11 -15.63 -6.04
C HIS A 98 -1.46 -16.97 -6.40
N TYR A 99 -1.22 -17.80 -5.39
CA TYR A 99 -0.74 -19.16 -5.60
C TYR A 99 -1.92 -20.14 -5.65
N ALA A 100 -2.27 -20.58 -6.86
CA ALA A 100 -3.30 -21.59 -7.11
C ALA A 100 -2.76 -22.98 -6.79
N ALA A 101 -2.84 -23.40 -5.52
CA ALA A 101 -2.20 -24.62 -5.03
C ALA A 101 -2.61 -25.90 -5.77
N ARG A 102 -3.85 -25.99 -6.27
CA ARG A 102 -4.33 -27.16 -7.05
C ARG A 102 -3.60 -27.31 -8.39
N GLU A 103 -3.18 -26.21 -8.97
CA GLU A 103 -2.49 -26.14 -10.25
C GLU A 103 -0.97 -25.99 -10.09
N ALA A 104 -0.48 -25.88 -8.84
CA ALA A 104 0.90 -25.53 -8.49
C ALA A 104 1.40 -24.28 -9.26
N LYS A 105 0.53 -23.30 -9.45
CA LYS A 105 0.77 -22.14 -10.32
C LYS A 105 0.73 -20.84 -9.53
N LEU A 106 1.72 -19.98 -9.75
CA LEU A 106 1.70 -18.59 -9.29
C LEU A 106 1.14 -17.69 -10.38
N GLU A 107 0.13 -16.91 -10.03
CA GLU A 107 -0.47 -15.89 -10.90
C GLU A 107 -0.19 -14.51 -10.33
N ALA A 108 0.16 -13.57 -11.21
CA ALA A 108 0.33 -12.17 -10.87
C ALA A 108 -0.74 -11.34 -11.57
N TYR A 109 -1.43 -10.51 -10.81
CA TYR A 109 -2.36 -9.52 -11.32
C TYR A 109 -1.71 -8.15 -11.18
N ASP A 110 -1.66 -7.41 -12.28
CA ASP A 110 -1.13 -6.06 -12.35
C ASP A 110 -2.29 -5.07 -12.50
N GLY A 111 -2.48 -4.27 -11.45
CA GLY A 111 -3.44 -3.18 -11.39
C GLY A 111 -2.73 -1.86 -11.18
N ARG A 112 -1.48 -1.73 -11.66
CA ARG A 112 -0.72 -0.49 -11.60
C ARG A 112 -1.47 0.61 -12.34
N GLU A 113 -1.40 1.81 -11.78
CA GLU A 113 -2.01 2.98 -12.39
C GLU A 113 -1.39 3.25 -13.77
N THR A 114 -2.23 3.68 -14.71
CA THR A 114 -1.78 4.00 -16.09
C THR A 114 -1.78 5.51 -16.30
N ALA A 115 -0.73 6.05 -16.93
CA ALA A 115 -0.73 7.46 -17.31
C ALA A 115 -1.92 7.76 -18.23
N PRO A 116 -2.71 8.83 -17.98
CA PRO A 116 -3.87 9.14 -18.81
C PRO A 116 -3.45 9.42 -20.25
N ALA A 117 -4.31 9.13 -21.24
CA ALA A 117 -3.97 9.21 -22.68
C ALA A 117 -3.43 10.59 -23.15
N ARG A 118 -3.79 11.67 -22.45
CA ARG A 118 -3.26 13.02 -22.71
C ARG A 118 -1.88 13.30 -22.08
N ALA A 119 -1.26 12.31 -21.45
CA ALA A 119 0.10 12.41 -20.92
C ALA A 119 1.12 12.67 -22.02
N LYS A 120 2.06 13.56 -21.72
CA LYS A 120 3.17 13.94 -22.60
C LYS A 120 4.48 13.86 -21.80
N PRO A 121 5.62 13.56 -22.44
CA PRO A 121 6.90 13.42 -21.74
C PRO A 121 7.28 14.64 -20.87
N GLY A 122 7.02 15.87 -21.35
CA GLY A 122 7.33 17.10 -20.62
C GLY A 122 6.33 17.51 -19.52
N ARG A 123 5.39 16.64 -19.11
CA ARG A 123 4.31 17.01 -18.17
C ARG A 123 4.81 17.59 -16.84
N PHE A 124 5.97 17.12 -16.37
CA PHE A 124 6.60 17.53 -15.13
C PHE A 124 7.75 18.52 -15.32
N LEU A 125 7.80 19.20 -16.48
CA LEU A 125 8.72 20.31 -16.72
C LEU A 125 7.98 21.65 -16.59
N GLY A 126 8.66 22.65 -16.05
CA GLY A 126 8.26 24.04 -16.07
C GLY A 126 8.44 24.68 -17.45
N THR A 127 8.01 25.94 -17.59
CA THR A 127 8.16 26.70 -18.84
C THR A 127 9.61 26.98 -19.21
N ASP A 128 10.52 26.94 -18.23
CA ASP A 128 11.97 27.05 -18.40
C ASP A 128 12.64 25.72 -18.78
N GLY A 129 11.86 24.65 -18.96
CA GLY A 129 12.33 23.31 -19.30
C GLY A 129 12.92 22.52 -18.12
N LYS A 130 12.91 23.06 -16.89
CA LYS A 130 13.43 22.37 -15.71
C LYS A 130 12.35 21.52 -15.03
N PRO A 131 12.70 20.45 -14.30
CA PRO A 131 11.73 19.71 -13.51
C PRO A 131 10.99 20.62 -12.52
N LEU A 132 9.69 20.37 -12.34
CA LEU A 132 8.92 20.99 -11.26
C LEU A 132 9.53 20.63 -9.91
N ASP A 133 9.36 21.51 -8.93
CA ASP A 133 9.64 21.14 -7.54
C ASP A 133 8.75 19.95 -7.12
N TRP A 134 9.22 19.19 -6.12
CA TRP A 134 8.60 17.94 -5.73
C TRP A 134 7.12 18.12 -5.30
N PRO A 135 6.76 19.11 -4.44
CA PRO A 135 5.35 19.35 -4.10
C PRO A 135 4.47 19.71 -5.30
N ALA A 136 4.94 20.59 -6.18
CA ALA A 136 4.19 21.00 -7.38
C ALA A 136 4.02 19.85 -8.38
N ALA A 137 4.96 18.90 -8.41
CA ALA A 137 4.80 17.66 -9.17
C ALA A 137 3.77 16.75 -8.48
N VAL A 138 4.05 16.30 -7.26
CA VAL A 138 3.36 15.18 -6.59
C VAL A 138 1.94 15.53 -6.15
N ILE A 139 1.71 16.73 -5.60
CA ILE A 139 0.39 17.14 -5.08
C ILE A 139 -0.55 17.58 -6.23
N SER A 140 -0.01 17.85 -7.42
CA SER A 140 -0.83 18.24 -8.57
C SER A 140 -1.56 17.05 -9.20
N GLY A 141 -2.68 17.34 -9.89
CA GLY A 141 -3.39 16.35 -10.70
C GLY A 141 -2.56 15.73 -11.84
N LYS A 142 -1.35 16.26 -12.14
CA LYS A 142 -0.43 15.66 -13.12
C LYS A 142 0.09 14.29 -12.66
N SER A 143 0.15 14.07 -11.35
CA SER A 143 0.64 12.84 -10.73
C SER A 143 -0.44 11.76 -10.56
N VAL A 144 -1.70 12.07 -10.90
CA VAL A 144 -2.78 11.11 -10.83
C VAL A 144 -2.75 10.21 -12.07
N GLY A 145 -2.39 8.93 -11.86
CA GLY A 145 -2.61 7.88 -12.83
C GLY A 145 -4.07 7.38 -12.80
N VAL A 146 -4.52 6.74 -13.87
CA VAL A 146 -5.84 6.09 -13.92
C VAL A 146 -5.82 4.91 -12.93
N PRO A 147 -6.69 4.90 -11.90
CA PRO A 147 -6.69 3.86 -10.88
C PRO A 147 -6.96 2.47 -11.46
N GLY A 148 -6.20 1.47 -11.01
CA GLY A 148 -6.27 0.09 -11.50
C GLY A 148 -6.69 -0.94 -10.44
N LEU A 149 -6.71 -0.57 -9.16
CA LEU A 149 -6.89 -1.52 -8.06
C LEU A 149 -8.23 -2.26 -8.13
N LEU A 150 -9.35 -1.53 -8.29
CA LEU A 150 -10.68 -2.14 -8.27
C LEU A 150 -10.87 -3.13 -9.44
N ARG A 151 -10.31 -2.80 -10.62
CA ARG A 151 -10.32 -3.68 -11.78
C ARG A 151 -9.47 -4.94 -11.55
N LEU A 152 -8.30 -4.81 -10.93
CA LEU A 152 -7.49 -5.96 -10.52
C LEU A 152 -8.27 -6.87 -9.57
N LEU A 153 -8.93 -6.30 -8.55
CA LEU A 153 -9.67 -7.06 -7.54
C LEU A 153 -10.84 -7.81 -8.17
N GLU A 154 -11.59 -7.15 -9.06
CA GLU A 154 -12.68 -7.75 -9.82
C GLU A 154 -12.19 -8.91 -10.70
N LEU A 155 -11.07 -8.73 -11.42
CA LEU A 155 -10.49 -9.79 -12.27
C LEU A 155 -10.06 -11.00 -11.46
N ALA A 156 -9.42 -10.79 -10.30
CA ALA A 156 -9.04 -11.87 -9.39
C ALA A 156 -10.27 -12.57 -8.81
N HIS A 157 -11.29 -11.81 -8.37
CA HIS A 157 -12.54 -12.33 -7.83
C HIS A 157 -13.29 -13.20 -8.84
N ARG A 158 -13.41 -12.75 -10.10
CA ARG A 158 -14.07 -13.53 -11.15
C ARG A 158 -13.45 -14.90 -11.39
N ARG A 159 -12.15 -15.08 -11.11
CA ARG A 159 -11.44 -16.35 -11.30
C ARG A 159 -11.42 -17.21 -10.04
N HIS A 160 -11.25 -16.58 -8.87
CA HIS A 160 -10.89 -17.29 -7.63
C HIS A 160 -11.84 -17.02 -6.47
N GLY A 161 -12.74 -16.05 -6.60
CA GLY A 161 -13.74 -15.67 -5.62
C GLY A 161 -14.80 -16.75 -5.42
N LYS A 162 -15.30 -16.83 -4.19
CA LYS A 162 -16.35 -17.78 -3.77
C LYS A 162 -17.55 -17.09 -3.16
N LEU A 163 -17.34 -15.94 -2.51
CA LEU A 163 -18.43 -15.16 -1.93
C LEU A 163 -19.01 -14.20 -2.99
N PRO A 164 -20.28 -13.80 -2.87
CA PRO A 164 -20.85 -12.75 -3.71
C PRO A 164 -20.01 -11.47 -3.63
N TRP A 165 -19.66 -10.87 -4.77
CA TRP A 165 -18.81 -9.68 -4.86
C TRP A 165 -19.25 -8.57 -3.89
N ALA A 166 -20.54 -8.20 -3.90
CA ALA A 166 -21.11 -7.17 -3.04
C ALA A 166 -20.89 -7.45 -1.54
N SER A 167 -20.95 -8.72 -1.11
CA SER A 167 -20.77 -9.10 0.30
C SER A 167 -19.36 -8.81 0.85
N LEU A 168 -18.38 -8.61 -0.05
CA LEU A 168 -17.00 -8.29 0.32
C LEU A 168 -16.83 -6.81 0.68
N PHE A 169 -17.76 -5.95 0.25
CA PHE A 169 -17.73 -4.50 0.45
C PHE A 169 -18.39 -4.10 1.77
N GLU A 170 -19.36 -4.89 2.22
CA GLU A 170 -20.13 -4.59 3.43
C GLU A 170 -19.30 -4.28 4.68
N PRO A 171 -18.15 -4.94 4.97
CA PRO A 171 -17.34 -4.59 6.14
C PRO A 171 -16.84 -3.14 6.06
N ALA A 172 -16.37 -2.71 4.88
CA ALA A 172 -15.90 -1.35 4.66
C ALA A 172 -17.05 -0.35 4.69
N ILE A 173 -18.19 -0.66 4.07
CA ILE A 173 -19.42 0.16 4.11
C ILE A 173 -19.86 0.39 5.56
N ARG A 174 -20.03 -0.69 6.35
CA ARG A 174 -20.44 -0.57 7.76
C ARG A 174 -19.47 0.25 8.59
N LEU A 175 -18.16 0.09 8.38
CA LEU A 175 -17.16 0.89 9.10
C LEU A 175 -17.18 2.36 8.65
N ALA A 176 -17.43 2.62 7.37
CA ALA A 176 -17.53 3.97 6.83
C ALA A 176 -18.78 4.70 7.38
N GLU A 177 -19.91 4.02 7.49
CA GLU A 177 -21.16 4.59 8.01
C GLU A 177 -21.14 4.74 9.55
N ASN A 178 -20.80 3.67 10.27
CA ASN A 178 -20.88 3.65 11.73
C ASN A 178 -19.67 4.32 12.38
N GLY A 179 -18.54 4.26 11.69
CA GLY A 179 -17.27 4.85 12.06
C GLY A 179 -16.25 3.85 12.60
N PHE A 180 -15.01 4.27 12.63
CA PHE A 180 -13.88 3.53 13.19
C PHE A 180 -12.95 4.48 13.96
N PRO A 181 -12.24 4.02 15.00
CA PRO A 181 -11.30 4.88 15.72
C PRO A 181 -10.07 5.17 14.86
N ILE A 182 -9.67 6.44 14.76
CA ILE A 182 -8.40 6.84 14.14
C ILE A 182 -7.24 6.16 14.88
N SER A 183 -6.37 5.46 14.17
CA SER A 183 -5.21 4.80 14.78
C SER A 183 -4.13 5.83 15.18
N PRO A 184 -3.24 5.51 16.16
CA PRO A 184 -2.10 6.37 16.47
C PRO A 184 -1.22 6.67 15.25
N ARG A 185 -1.00 5.67 14.39
CA ARG A 185 -0.27 5.83 13.12
C ARG A 185 -0.95 6.86 12.21
N LEU A 186 -2.23 6.68 11.92
CA LEU A 186 -2.96 7.59 11.03
C LEU A 186 -2.99 9.02 11.61
N SER A 187 -3.24 9.15 12.92
CA SER A 187 -3.22 10.46 13.59
C SER A 187 -1.87 11.15 13.46
N ALA A 188 -0.75 10.44 13.63
CA ALA A 188 0.59 10.99 13.49
C ALA A 188 0.89 11.43 12.05
N LEU A 189 0.47 10.64 11.06
CA LEU A 189 0.69 10.96 9.64
C LEU A 189 -0.13 12.18 9.20
N ILE A 190 -1.40 12.29 9.63
CA ILE A 190 -2.22 13.49 9.39
C ILE A 190 -1.58 14.73 10.01
N ALA A 191 -1.06 14.61 11.24
CA ALA A 191 -0.42 15.73 11.92
C ALA A 191 0.90 16.18 11.26
N ALA A 192 1.64 15.26 10.64
CA ALA A 192 2.89 15.55 9.95
C ALA A 192 2.69 16.11 8.52
N ASP A 193 1.52 15.92 7.92
CA ASP A 193 1.25 16.35 6.55
C ASP A 193 0.94 17.84 6.45
N ARG A 194 1.73 18.55 5.65
CA ARG A 194 1.64 20.01 5.45
C ARG A 194 0.68 20.42 4.32
N PHE A 195 0.31 19.49 3.44
CA PHE A 195 -0.51 19.74 2.25
C PHE A 195 -1.95 19.28 2.44
N LEU A 196 -2.18 18.22 3.20
CA LEU A 196 -3.51 17.70 3.53
C LEU A 196 -4.50 18.76 4.07
N PRO A 197 -4.12 19.71 4.95
CA PRO A 197 -5.07 20.72 5.43
C PRO A 197 -5.46 21.77 4.36
N LEU A 198 -4.73 21.82 3.24
CA LEU A 198 -5.03 22.73 2.13
C LEU A 198 -6.19 22.23 1.26
N ASP A 199 -6.46 20.92 1.27
CA ASP A 199 -7.62 20.34 0.59
C ASP A 199 -8.89 20.49 1.43
N ALA A 200 -9.96 21.03 0.84
CA ALA A 200 -11.19 21.33 1.57
C ALA A 200 -11.92 20.08 2.08
N SER A 201 -11.86 18.98 1.33
CA SER A 201 -12.51 17.71 1.70
C SER A 201 -11.71 16.98 2.77
N ALA A 202 -10.39 16.90 2.61
CA ALA A 202 -9.50 16.35 3.64
C ALA A 202 -9.56 17.16 4.94
N ARG A 203 -9.60 18.50 4.86
CA ARG A 203 -9.77 19.36 6.04
C ARG A 203 -11.07 19.06 6.77
N ARG A 204 -12.19 18.99 6.05
CA ARG A 204 -13.52 18.64 6.61
C ARG A 204 -13.51 17.26 7.26
N TYR A 205 -12.78 16.32 6.66
CA TYR A 205 -12.78 14.93 7.10
C TYR A 205 -11.84 14.68 8.30
N PHE A 206 -10.60 15.15 8.24
CA PHE A 206 -9.53 14.81 9.19
C PHE A 206 -9.26 15.85 10.28
N TYR A 207 -9.77 17.07 10.15
CA TYR A 207 -9.43 18.18 11.06
C TYR A 207 -10.66 18.65 11.85
N MET A 208 -10.40 19.24 13.01
CA MET A 208 -11.37 19.92 13.84
C MET A 208 -11.57 21.36 13.35
N ALA A 209 -12.62 22.03 13.84
CA ALA A 209 -12.94 23.40 13.43
C ALA A 209 -11.82 24.42 13.77
N ASP A 210 -11.01 24.15 14.79
CA ASP A 210 -9.85 24.97 15.18
C ASP A 210 -8.61 24.71 14.29
N GLY A 211 -8.73 23.86 13.27
CA GLY A 211 -7.66 23.53 12.34
C GLY A 211 -6.69 22.46 12.84
N LYS A 212 -6.87 21.91 14.06
CA LYS A 212 -6.04 20.81 14.56
C LYS A 212 -6.49 19.47 13.96
N PRO A 213 -5.56 18.53 13.71
CA PRO A 213 -5.92 17.19 13.28
C PRO A 213 -6.73 16.49 14.37
N LYS A 214 -7.71 15.68 13.97
CA LYS A 214 -8.47 14.84 14.91
C LYS A 214 -7.51 13.86 15.60
N PRO A 215 -7.56 13.75 16.94
CA PRO A 215 -6.63 12.89 17.67
C PRO A 215 -6.93 11.41 17.43
N ALA A 216 -5.94 10.55 17.71
CA ALA A 216 -6.15 9.11 17.75
C ALA A 216 -7.31 8.74 18.69
N GLY A 217 -8.05 7.69 18.34
CA GLY A 217 -9.26 7.26 19.04
C GLY A 217 -10.54 7.99 18.63
N THR A 218 -10.46 9.15 17.96
CA THR A 218 -11.64 9.83 17.40
C THR A 218 -12.39 8.87 16.47
N LEU A 219 -13.70 8.73 16.67
CA LEU A 219 -14.55 7.95 15.79
C LEU A 219 -14.76 8.70 14.47
N LEU A 220 -14.17 8.20 13.40
CA LEU A 220 -14.21 8.81 12.07
C LEU A 220 -15.22 8.10 11.18
N ARG A 221 -16.13 8.84 10.54
CA ARG A 221 -17.18 8.34 9.64
C ARG A 221 -17.05 8.95 8.25
N ASN A 222 -17.21 8.14 7.21
CA ASN A 222 -17.12 8.54 5.82
C ASN A 222 -18.32 8.03 4.99
N PRO A 223 -19.52 8.60 5.18
CA PRO A 223 -20.71 8.18 4.41
C PRO A 223 -20.55 8.44 2.90
N GLU A 224 -19.74 9.43 2.49
CA GLU A 224 -19.43 9.67 1.07
C GLU A 224 -18.68 8.47 0.47
N PHE A 225 -17.69 7.92 1.18
CA PHE A 225 -17.00 6.70 0.75
C PHE A 225 -17.93 5.48 0.76
N ALA A 226 -18.82 5.36 1.74
CA ALA A 226 -19.83 4.30 1.76
C ALA A 226 -20.73 4.35 0.52
N GLY A 227 -21.11 5.55 0.06
CA GLY A 227 -21.90 5.71 -1.16
C GLY A 227 -21.16 5.43 -2.47
N VAL A 228 -19.83 5.38 -2.44
CA VAL A 228 -18.99 4.98 -3.58
C VAL A 228 -18.85 3.46 -3.69
N LEU A 229 -18.89 2.75 -2.55
CA LEU A 229 -18.75 1.29 -2.45
C LEU A 229 -20.07 0.56 -2.74
#